data_AF-A0A6V8L783-F1
#
_entry.id   AF-A0A6V8L783-F1
#
_cell.length_a   1.000
_cell.length_b   1.000
_cell.length_c   1.000
_cell.angle_alpha   90.00
_cell.angle_beta   90.00
_cell.angle_gamma   90.00
#
_symmetry.space_group_name_H-M   'P 1'
#
loop_
_entity.id
_entity.type
_entity.pdbx_description
1 polymer ?
#
loop_
_entity_poly.entity_id
_entity_poly.type
_entity_poly.pdbx_seq_one_letter_code
_entity_poly.pdbx_strand_id
1 'polypeptide(L)'
;MTLEHVSDRTLDTLQRCVRELVDDPATVCAEAGIDQTHADLLISLYGTDVVYGTTLYDVEAAGRSLGSNNTVAGINVEQLTGQTDFDEVRAILERLENPEDDFAERIHVIAASSMLSHGVDVDRLNTMVMLGLPLTTAEFIQTTARVGRRHPGLVYVLHKIGRERDAQTFRHFEQYVRQGDRFVDAIPITRRSRRVLELTIAGVVGARTLMIREPASRQRLSTPAKLRDYARNSGMTPAAESAAVATVLGLDGAEDTVHREQIADWVQVWFAELEDPTNKAKYVSELGPRSPMMSLRDVEASAPIHD
;
A
#
# COMPACT_ATOMS: atom_id res chain seq x y z
N MET A 1 33.18 0.40 -7.29
CA MET A 1 32.52 0.42 -5.98
C MET A 1 31.04 0.17 -6.22
N THR A 2 30.46 -0.87 -5.63
CA THR A 2 29.03 -1.19 -5.77
C THR A 2 28.21 -0.42 -4.74
N LEU A 3 26.91 -0.29 -4.99
CA LEU A 3 25.99 0.38 -4.05
C LEU A 3 25.85 -0.40 -2.73
N GLU A 4 25.82 -1.73 -2.82
CA GLU A 4 25.85 -2.65 -1.67
C GLU A 4 27.06 -2.36 -0.77
N HIS A 5 28.26 -2.26 -1.34
CA HIS A 5 29.46 -1.96 -0.58
C HIS A 5 29.40 -0.62 0.18
N VAL A 6 28.78 0.40 -0.42
CA VAL A 6 28.60 1.70 0.25
C VAL A 6 27.57 1.59 1.37
N SER A 7 26.48 0.86 1.13
CA SER A 7 25.45 0.59 2.15
C SER A 7 26.06 -0.10 3.36
N ASP A 8 26.77 -1.21 3.14
CA ASP A 8 27.36 -2.01 4.21
C ASP A 8 28.34 -1.19 5.03
N ARG A 9 29.22 -0.42 4.38
CA ARG A 9 30.14 0.49 5.08
C ARG A 9 29.44 1.59 5.86
N THR A 10 28.31 2.09 5.35
CA THR A 10 27.54 3.12 6.04
C THR A 10 26.93 2.54 7.31
N LEU A 11 26.28 1.37 7.21
CA LEU A 11 25.67 0.67 8.34
C LEU A 11 26.72 0.23 9.36
N ASP A 12 27.85 -0.32 8.91
CA ASP A 12 28.97 -0.68 9.78
C ASP A 12 29.49 0.54 10.55
N THR A 13 29.60 1.69 9.88
CA THR A 13 30.02 2.94 10.55
C THR A 13 28.99 3.41 11.57
N LEU A 14 27.70 3.41 11.22
CA LEU A 14 26.62 3.81 12.13
C LEU A 14 26.57 2.92 13.37
N GLN A 15 26.62 1.60 13.16
CA GLN A 15 26.58 0.59 14.21
C GLN A 15 27.84 0.60 15.09
N ARG A 16 29.00 0.96 14.53
CA ARG A 16 30.20 1.22 15.31
C ARG A 16 30.06 2.45 16.20
N CYS A 17 29.58 3.58 15.66
CA CYS A 17 29.39 4.80 16.44
C CYS A 17 28.41 4.61 17.61
N VAL A 18 27.32 3.86 17.41
CA VAL A 18 26.40 3.56 18.51
C VAL A 18 27.05 2.66 19.56
N ARG A 19 27.84 1.66 19.16
CA ARG A 19 28.54 0.80 20.13
C ARG A 19 29.62 1.53 20.91
N GLU A 20 30.35 2.44 20.26
CA GLU A 20 31.27 3.35 20.96
C GLU A 20 30.51 4.16 22.03
N LEU A 21 29.30 4.63 21.75
CA LEU A 21 28.45 5.33 22.71
C LEU A 21 27.95 4.41 23.84
N VAL A 22 27.66 3.14 23.54
CA VAL A 22 27.28 2.12 24.55
C VAL A 22 28.46 1.80 25.48
N ASP A 23 29.66 1.64 24.93
CA ASP A 23 30.85 1.21 25.65
C ASP A 23 31.49 2.34 26.49
N ASP A 24 31.54 3.56 25.94
CA ASP A 24 32.10 4.73 26.62
C ASP A 24 31.26 6.01 26.38
N PRO A 25 30.09 6.10 27.03
CA PRO A 25 29.19 7.24 26.85
C PRO A 25 29.81 8.56 27.31
N ALA A 26 30.72 8.54 28.29
CA ALA A 26 31.35 9.75 28.80
C ALA A 26 32.24 10.41 27.73
N THR A 27 33.10 9.63 27.09
CA THR A 27 34.00 10.15 26.05
C THR A 27 33.23 10.56 24.80
N VAL A 28 32.33 9.70 24.29
CA VAL A 28 31.59 9.98 23.05
C VAL A 28 30.68 11.21 23.20
N CYS A 29 29.96 11.33 24.32
CA CYS A 29 29.14 12.52 24.58
C CYS A 29 30.00 13.79 24.73
N ALA A 30 31.17 13.71 25.39
CA ALA A 30 32.07 14.85 25.51
C ALA A 30 32.62 15.32 24.16
N GLU A 31 33.02 14.39 23.28
CA GLU A 31 33.48 14.70 21.92
C GLU A 31 32.37 15.32 21.05
N ALA A 32 31.13 14.83 21.21
CA ALA A 32 29.97 15.35 20.50
C ALA A 32 29.42 16.67 21.10
N GLY A 33 29.88 17.09 22.28
CA GLY A 33 29.35 18.25 22.99
C GLY A 33 27.93 18.04 23.53
N ILE A 34 27.59 16.80 23.89
CA ILE A 34 26.28 16.38 24.39
C ILE A 34 26.39 16.03 25.88
N ASP A 35 25.35 16.31 26.66
CA ASP A 35 25.28 15.85 28.06
C ASP A 35 25.12 14.32 28.11
N GLN A 36 25.93 13.64 28.92
CA GLN A 36 25.93 12.19 29.06
C GLN A 36 24.56 11.62 29.47
N THR A 37 23.72 12.40 30.16
CA THR A 37 22.34 12.00 30.52
C THR A 37 21.45 11.70 29.32
N HIS A 38 21.85 12.12 28.11
CA HIS A 38 21.15 11.80 26.87
C HIS A 38 21.63 10.51 26.18
N ALA A 39 22.67 9.82 26.68
CA ALA A 39 23.23 8.65 26.03
C ALA A 39 22.18 7.55 25.78
N ASP A 40 21.39 7.19 26.80
CA ASP A 40 20.35 6.16 26.67
C ASP A 40 19.28 6.52 25.63
N LEU A 41 18.91 7.80 25.56
CA LEU A 41 17.98 8.31 24.56
C LEU A 41 18.58 8.20 23.15
N LEU A 42 19.85 8.58 22.97
CA LEU A 42 20.53 8.47 21.69
C LEU A 42 20.66 7.01 21.23
N ILE A 43 20.99 6.09 22.14
CA ILE A 43 21.05 4.65 21.85
C ILE A 43 19.66 4.14 21.44
N SER A 44 18.60 4.58 22.11
CA SER A 44 17.22 4.20 21.78
C SER A 44 16.79 4.69 20.38
N LEU A 45 17.17 5.92 20.03
CA LEU A 45 16.76 6.58 18.78
C LEU A 45 17.60 6.16 17.56
N TYR A 46 18.91 5.97 17.73
CA TYR A 46 19.85 5.74 16.63
C TYR A 46 20.45 4.34 16.62
N GLY A 47 20.12 3.48 17.59
CA GLY A 47 20.67 2.13 17.68
C GLY A 47 20.15 1.13 16.68
N THR A 48 18.99 1.39 16.09
CA THR A 48 18.41 0.59 15.01
C THR A 48 18.45 1.35 13.70
N ASP A 49 19.18 0.84 12.71
CA ASP A 49 19.25 1.39 11.37
C ASP A 49 18.24 0.73 10.43
N VAL A 50 17.55 1.55 9.64
CA VAL A 50 16.67 1.05 8.58
C VAL A 50 17.44 0.96 7.27
N VAL A 51 17.41 -0.19 6.59
CA VAL A 51 17.84 -0.30 5.20
C VAL A 51 16.62 -0.44 4.33
N TYR A 52 16.36 0.57 3.50
CA TYR A 52 15.25 0.52 2.55
C TYR A 52 15.74 0.09 1.17
N GLY A 53 15.23 -1.04 0.67
CA GLY A 53 15.48 -1.55 -0.66
C GLY A 53 14.32 -1.32 -1.63
N THR A 54 14.62 -0.78 -2.82
CA THR A 54 13.60 -0.63 -3.89
C THR A 54 13.15 -1.96 -4.51
N THR A 55 13.94 -3.02 -4.32
CA THR A 55 13.67 -4.36 -4.84
C THR A 55 13.88 -5.39 -3.72
N LEU A 56 13.21 -6.54 -3.82
CA LEU A 56 13.41 -7.65 -2.87
C LEU A 56 14.88 -8.08 -2.80
N TYR A 57 15.56 -8.09 -3.96
CA TYR A 57 16.99 -8.38 -4.03
C TYR A 57 17.83 -7.41 -3.19
N ASP A 58 17.54 -6.10 -3.24
CA ASP A 58 18.27 -5.11 -2.43
C ASP A 58 18.11 -5.40 -0.92
N VAL A 59 16.91 -5.78 -0.50
CA VAL A 59 16.60 -6.08 0.91
C VAL A 59 17.33 -7.35 1.37
N GLU A 60 17.22 -8.42 0.59
CA GLU A 60 17.90 -9.67 0.91
C GLU A 60 19.43 -9.54 0.87
N ALA A 61 19.97 -8.77 -0.10
CA ALA A 61 21.40 -8.53 -0.21
C ALA A 61 21.92 -7.76 1.01
N ALA A 62 21.21 -6.73 1.45
CA ALA A 62 21.52 -6.00 2.69
C ALA A 62 21.49 -6.93 3.91
N GLY A 63 20.45 -7.77 4.03
CA GLY A 63 20.33 -8.74 5.12
C GLY A 63 21.48 -9.74 5.18
N ARG A 64 21.92 -10.27 4.03
CA ARG A 64 23.01 -11.25 3.96
C ARG A 64 24.39 -10.63 4.17
N SER A 65 24.64 -9.45 3.60
CA SER A 65 25.99 -8.86 3.58
C SER A 65 26.49 -8.51 4.99
N LEU A 66 25.58 -7.97 5.81
CA LEU A 66 25.83 -7.63 7.22
C LEU A 66 26.17 -8.83 8.11
N GLY A 67 25.92 -10.07 7.66
CA GLY A 67 26.34 -11.27 8.39
C GLY A 67 27.79 -11.68 8.16
N SER A 68 28.47 -11.12 7.14
CA SER A 68 29.71 -11.72 6.60
C SER A 68 30.94 -10.81 6.52
N ASN A 69 30.81 -9.48 6.64
CA ASN A 69 31.92 -8.55 6.37
C ASN A 69 31.87 -7.23 7.17
N ASN A 70 31.61 -7.30 8.48
CA ASN A 70 31.54 -6.10 9.32
C ASN A 70 32.78 -5.96 10.22
N THR A 71 33.14 -4.71 10.54
CA THR A 71 34.15 -4.42 11.56
C THR A 71 33.63 -4.63 12.97
N VAL A 72 32.30 -4.71 13.11
CA VAL A 72 31.57 -4.93 14.34
C VAL A 72 30.97 -6.34 14.35
N ALA A 73 31.25 -7.12 15.40
CA ALA A 73 30.67 -8.45 15.58
C ALA A 73 29.23 -8.37 16.13
N GLY A 74 28.37 -9.30 15.71
CA GLY A 74 27.02 -9.47 16.29
C GLY A 74 26.00 -8.40 15.89
N ILE A 75 25.87 -8.11 14.59
CA ILE A 75 24.76 -7.28 14.09
C ILE A 75 23.53 -8.17 13.86
N ASN A 76 22.51 -7.97 14.69
CA ASN A 76 21.23 -8.66 14.54
C ASN A 76 20.40 -7.94 13.47
N VAL A 77 20.03 -8.66 12.42
CA VAL A 77 19.31 -8.13 11.26
C VAL A 77 17.97 -8.84 11.12
N GLU A 78 16.90 -8.05 10.99
CA GLU A 78 15.55 -8.54 10.69
C GLU A 78 15.07 -8.04 9.33
N GLN A 79 14.15 -8.77 8.69
CA GLN A 79 13.63 -8.43 7.36
C GLN A 79 12.11 -8.22 7.36
N LEU A 80 11.67 -7.08 6.82
CA LEU A 80 10.26 -6.76 6.63
C LEU A 80 9.96 -6.63 5.13
N THR A 81 9.59 -7.76 4.53
CA THR A 81 9.23 -7.86 3.10
C THR A 81 7.82 -8.37 2.93
N GLY A 82 7.22 -8.21 1.75
CA GLY A 82 5.88 -8.74 1.47
C GLY A 82 5.77 -10.26 1.50
N GLN A 83 6.89 -10.97 1.74
CA GLN A 83 6.94 -12.43 1.89
C GLN A 83 7.11 -12.87 3.35
N THR A 84 7.38 -11.94 4.27
CA THR A 84 7.51 -12.23 5.72
C THR A 84 6.13 -12.60 6.28
N ASP A 85 6.07 -13.63 7.12
CA ASP A 85 4.81 -14.08 7.73
C ASP A 85 4.24 -12.99 8.67
N PHE A 86 2.91 -12.89 8.77
CA PHE A 86 2.27 -11.88 9.60
C PHE A 86 2.63 -12.00 11.08
N ASP A 87 2.78 -13.22 11.61
CA ASP A 87 3.13 -13.40 13.02
C ASP A 87 4.59 -13.04 13.28
N GLU A 88 5.48 -13.30 12.32
CA GLU A 88 6.87 -12.86 12.35
C GLU A 88 6.98 -11.33 12.29
N VAL A 89 6.24 -10.68 11.39
CA VAL A 89 6.16 -9.21 11.32
C VAL A 89 5.74 -8.64 12.68
N ARG A 90 4.67 -9.18 13.30
CA ARG A 90 4.22 -8.71 14.62
C ARG A 90 5.31 -8.85 15.69
N ALA A 91 5.98 -9.99 15.74
CA ALA A 91 7.05 -10.22 16.72
C ALA A 91 8.23 -9.24 16.53
N ILE A 92 8.63 -8.98 15.28
CA ILE A 92 9.66 -7.98 14.96
C ILE A 92 9.20 -6.59 15.43
N LEU A 93 7.97 -6.20 15.13
CA LEU A 93 7.44 -4.89 15.55
C LEU A 93 7.39 -4.73 17.07
N GLU A 94 7.00 -5.77 17.80
CA GLU A 94 6.97 -5.74 19.27
C GLU A 94 8.37 -5.49 19.86
N ARG A 95 9.40 -6.15 19.32
CA ARG A 95 10.82 -5.92 19.68
C ARG A 95 11.31 -4.53 19.28
N LEU A 96 10.76 -3.96 18.19
CA LEU A 96 11.02 -2.60 17.74
C LEU A 96 10.20 -1.53 18.47
N GLU A 97 9.18 -1.88 19.23
CA GLU A 97 8.52 -0.97 20.15
C GLU A 97 9.18 -1.06 21.52
N ASN A 98 9.41 -2.26 22.02
CA ASN A 98 9.98 -2.57 23.33
C ASN A 98 11.34 -3.29 23.16
N PRO A 99 12.46 -2.55 23.06
CA PRO A 99 13.76 -3.16 22.82
C PRO A 99 14.24 -3.89 24.05
N GLU A 100 15.07 -4.90 23.83
CA GLU A 100 15.77 -5.63 24.86
C GLU A 100 16.65 -4.69 25.71
N ASP A 101 16.80 -4.98 27.00
CA ASP A 101 17.65 -4.15 27.88
C ASP A 101 19.12 -4.19 27.43
N ASP A 102 19.62 -5.38 27.09
CA ASP A 102 20.95 -5.56 26.53
C ASP A 102 20.96 -5.13 25.05
N PHE A 103 21.81 -4.15 24.73
CA PHE A 103 21.97 -3.67 23.36
C PHE A 103 22.40 -4.80 22.40
N ALA A 104 23.21 -5.76 22.87
CA ALA A 104 23.70 -6.86 22.03
C ALA A 104 22.58 -7.78 21.51
N GLU A 105 21.44 -7.84 22.19
CA GLU A 105 20.27 -8.65 21.82
C GLU A 105 19.26 -7.88 20.95
N ARG A 106 19.42 -6.55 20.85
CA ARG A 106 18.50 -5.70 20.08
C ARG A 106 18.57 -5.97 18.60
N ILE A 107 17.47 -5.63 17.91
CA ILE A 107 17.49 -5.49 16.45
C ILE A 107 18.32 -4.26 16.10
N HIS A 108 19.43 -4.48 15.42
CA HIS A 108 20.38 -3.45 15.04
C HIS A 108 20.07 -2.90 13.64
N VAL A 109 19.63 -3.76 12.73
CA VAL A 109 19.28 -3.37 11.37
C VAL A 109 17.97 -4.01 10.95
N ILE A 110 17.10 -3.21 10.34
CA ILE A 110 15.88 -3.70 9.70
C ILE A 110 16.02 -3.48 8.19
N ALA A 111 16.08 -4.56 7.42
CA ALA A 111 16.03 -4.48 5.98
C ALA A 111 14.57 -4.55 5.51
N ALA A 112 14.07 -3.51 4.85
CA ALA A 112 12.67 -3.39 4.48
C ALA A 112 12.46 -2.86 3.05
N SER A 113 11.30 -3.18 2.47
CA SER A 113 10.84 -2.62 1.20
C SER A 113 9.63 -1.70 1.41
N SER A 114 8.71 -1.63 0.44
CA SER A 114 7.45 -0.88 0.51
C SER A 114 6.52 -1.30 1.65
N MET A 115 6.78 -2.43 2.32
CA MET A 115 6.09 -2.81 3.56
C MET A 115 6.30 -1.78 4.69
N LEU A 116 7.49 -1.20 4.80
CA LEU A 116 7.75 -0.16 5.81
C LEU A 116 6.95 1.12 5.53
N SER A 117 6.70 1.44 4.24
CA SER A 117 5.95 2.64 3.87
C SER A 117 4.44 2.50 4.14
N HIS A 118 3.92 1.28 4.31
CA HIS A 118 2.51 0.98 4.52
C HIS A 118 2.27 0.21 5.83
N GLY A 119 2.06 0.93 6.93
CA GLY A 119 1.38 0.38 8.12
C GLY A 119 2.25 -0.07 9.30
N VAL A 120 3.57 0.09 9.23
CA VAL A 120 4.47 -0.05 10.38
C VAL A 120 4.72 1.32 11.01
N ASP A 121 4.42 1.47 12.31
CA ASP A 121 4.64 2.70 13.06
C ASP A 121 5.50 2.44 14.30
N VAL A 122 6.82 2.57 14.17
CA VAL A 122 7.73 2.56 15.31
C VAL A 122 8.41 3.92 15.39
N ASP A 123 8.15 4.61 16.50
CA ASP A 123 8.48 6.02 16.67
C ASP A 123 9.97 6.31 16.87
N ARG A 124 10.76 5.29 17.19
CA ARG A 124 12.18 5.42 17.59
C ARG A 124 13.18 5.16 16.46
N LEU A 125 12.74 4.95 15.22
CA LEU A 125 13.66 4.80 14.09
C LEU A 125 14.13 6.19 13.66
N ASN A 126 15.41 6.53 13.88
CA ASN A 126 15.98 7.81 13.44
C ASN A 126 17.09 7.71 12.39
N THR A 127 17.46 6.50 11.92
CA THR A 127 18.41 6.36 10.82
C THR A 127 17.87 5.50 9.68
N MET A 128 18.12 5.92 8.44
CA MET A 128 17.80 5.15 7.24
C MET A 128 18.92 5.21 6.21
N VAL A 129 19.24 4.08 5.61
CA VAL A 129 20.03 3.94 4.38
C VAL A 129 19.10 3.47 3.26
N MET A 130 18.84 4.33 2.28
CA MET A 130 17.95 4.08 1.16
C MET A 130 18.75 3.67 -0.09
N LEU A 131 18.47 2.45 -0.60
CA LEU A 131 19.17 1.82 -1.72
C LEU A 131 18.50 2.12 -3.06
N GLY A 132 18.83 3.29 -3.60
CA GLY A 132 18.21 3.84 -4.80
C GLY A 132 16.90 4.56 -4.50
N LEU A 133 16.44 5.38 -5.45
CA LEU A 133 15.18 6.09 -5.28
C LEU A 133 13.98 5.17 -5.57
N PRO A 134 12.89 5.28 -4.79
CA PRO A 134 11.64 4.61 -5.11
C PRO A 134 11.07 5.09 -6.44
N LEU A 135 9.99 4.44 -6.90
CA LEU A 135 9.44 4.75 -8.22
C LEU A 135 8.80 6.14 -8.26
N THR A 136 8.13 6.52 -7.18
CA THR A 136 7.35 7.75 -7.09
C THR A 136 7.87 8.65 -5.97
N THR A 137 7.66 9.96 -6.11
CA THR A 137 7.97 10.91 -5.03
C THR A 137 7.07 10.70 -3.80
N ALA A 138 5.83 10.26 -4.02
CA ALA A 138 4.94 9.90 -2.91
C ALA A 138 5.56 8.80 -2.04
N GLU A 139 6.07 7.74 -2.66
CA GLU A 139 6.75 6.65 -1.95
C GLU A 139 8.04 7.13 -1.27
N PHE A 140 8.81 8.03 -1.89
CA PHE A 140 9.98 8.64 -1.25
C PHE A 140 9.61 9.40 0.03
N ILE A 141 8.61 10.27 -0.04
CA ILE A 141 8.13 11.06 1.11
C ILE A 141 7.59 10.11 2.19
N GLN A 142 6.73 9.15 1.82
CA GLN A 142 6.14 8.21 2.76
C GLN A 142 7.19 7.35 3.47
N THR A 143 8.21 6.89 2.73
CA THR A 143 9.27 6.05 3.27
C THR A 143 10.19 6.84 4.19
N THR A 144 10.69 7.99 3.73
CA THR A 144 11.59 8.82 4.55
C THR A 144 10.91 9.40 5.79
N ALA A 145 9.59 9.65 5.72
CA ALA A 145 8.78 10.06 6.88
C ALA A 145 8.59 8.95 7.93
N ARG A 146 9.01 7.70 7.66
CA ARG A 146 9.03 6.63 8.69
C ARG A 146 10.14 6.80 9.69
N VAL A 147 11.12 7.65 9.40
CA VAL A 147 12.29 7.87 10.25
C VAL A 147 12.32 9.32 10.73
N GLY A 148 12.69 9.53 11.99
CA GLY A 148 12.77 10.87 12.57
C GLY A 148 11.41 11.54 12.79
N ARG A 149 10.40 10.77 13.23
CA ARG A 149 9.02 11.25 13.40
C ARG A 149 8.84 12.20 14.59
N ARG A 150 9.49 11.88 15.71
CA ARG A 150 9.45 12.69 16.95
C ARG A 150 10.71 13.52 17.15
N HIS A 151 11.85 12.95 16.78
CA HIS A 151 13.17 13.54 16.94
C HIS A 151 13.87 13.58 15.57
N PRO A 152 14.90 14.42 15.39
CA PRO A 152 15.58 14.54 14.10
C PRO A 152 16.10 13.19 13.58
N GLY A 153 15.67 12.83 12.36
CA GLY A 153 16.15 11.64 11.66
C GLY A 153 17.25 11.95 10.65
N LEU A 154 18.05 10.94 10.32
CA LEU A 154 19.09 10.97 9.30
C LEU A 154 18.81 9.94 8.21
N VAL A 155 18.70 10.41 6.97
CA VAL A 155 18.45 9.55 5.81
C VAL A 155 19.60 9.66 4.81
N TYR A 156 20.31 8.56 4.61
CA TYR A 156 21.33 8.41 3.58
C TYR A 156 20.70 7.85 2.30
N VAL A 157 20.61 8.68 1.26
CA VAL A 157 20.07 8.25 -0.04
C VAL A 157 21.22 7.84 -0.96
N LEU A 158 21.36 6.54 -1.20
CA LEU A 158 22.37 5.99 -2.10
C LEU A 158 21.78 5.90 -3.51
N HIS A 159 22.14 6.82 -4.39
CA HIS A 159 21.59 6.86 -5.75
C HIS A 159 22.19 5.75 -6.64
N LYS A 160 21.33 5.03 -7.37
CA LYS A 160 21.77 4.08 -8.40
C LYS A 160 22.12 4.84 -9.68
N ILE A 161 23.29 5.49 -9.72
CA ILE A 161 23.71 6.39 -10.84
C ILE A 161 23.70 5.73 -12.23
N GLY A 162 23.76 4.40 -12.30
CA GLY A 162 23.55 3.66 -13.57
C GLY A 162 22.12 3.76 -14.13
N ARG A 163 21.14 4.16 -13.32
CA ARG A 163 19.77 4.46 -13.73
C ARG A 163 19.67 5.95 -14.04
N GLU A 164 19.34 6.29 -15.29
CA GLU A 164 19.26 7.67 -15.76
C GLU A 164 18.36 8.56 -14.89
N ARG A 165 17.20 8.03 -14.48
CA ARG A 165 16.29 8.70 -13.54
C ARG A 165 16.97 9.06 -12.22
N ASP A 166 17.62 8.10 -11.56
CA ASP A 166 18.29 8.34 -10.27
C ASP A 166 19.44 9.34 -10.43
N ALA A 167 20.18 9.29 -11.55
CA ALA A 167 21.24 10.24 -11.87
C ALA A 167 20.71 11.66 -12.12
N GLN A 168 19.56 11.80 -12.80
CA GLN A 168 18.91 13.08 -13.02
C GLN A 168 18.42 13.69 -11.70
N THR A 169 17.78 12.88 -10.86
CA THR A 169 17.32 13.32 -9.54
C THR A 169 18.50 13.68 -8.64
N PHE A 170 19.59 12.92 -8.67
CA PHE A 170 20.81 13.24 -7.90
C PHE A 170 21.33 14.65 -8.20
N ARG A 171 21.38 15.04 -9.49
CA ARG A 171 21.84 16.38 -9.91
C ARG A 171 20.96 17.53 -9.37
N HIS A 172 19.70 17.25 -9.04
CA HIS A 172 18.73 18.23 -8.56
C HIS A 172 18.16 17.85 -7.18
N PHE A 173 18.89 17.05 -6.40
CA PHE A 173 18.34 16.37 -5.23
C PHE A 173 17.85 17.35 -4.16
N GLU A 174 18.56 18.46 -3.97
CA GLU A 174 18.13 19.52 -3.05
C GLU A 174 16.74 20.08 -3.44
N GLN A 175 16.52 20.34 -4.73
CA GLN A 175 15.22 20.83 -5.22
C GLN A 175 14.16 19.74 -5.13
N TYR A 176 14.53 18.49 -5.43
CA TYR A 176 13.66 17.32 -5.30
C TYR A 176 13.10 17.19 -3.87
N VAL A 177 13.95 17.31 -2.85
CA VAL A 177 13.53 17.26 -1.43
C VAL A 177 12.77 18.51 -1.02
N ARG A 178 13.28 19.72 -1.33
CA ARG A 178 12.64 21.00 -0.92
C ARG A 178 11.26 21.23 -1.56
N GLN A 179 11.00 20.63 -2.72
CA GLN A 179 9.76 20.80 -3.48
C GLN A 179 9.02 19.47 -3.69
N GLY A 180 9.25 18.47 -2.84
CA GLY A 180 8.75 17.10 -2.99
C GLY A 180 7.25 17.01 -3.31
N ASP A 181 6.43 17.80 -2.63
CA ASP A 181 4.97 17.83 -2.83
C ASP A 181 4.55 18.17 -4.26
N ARG A 182 5.35 18.94 -5.00
CA ARG A 182 5.08 19.29 -6.40
C ARG A 182 5.35 18.15 -7.37
N PHE A 183 6.14 17.17 -6.96
CA PHE A 183 6.48 15.99 -7.74
C PHE A 183 5.65 14.77 -7.32
N VAL A 184 4.66 14.95 -6.42
CA VAL A 184 3.67 13.92 -6.10
C VAL A 184 2.64 13.91 -7.22
N ASP A 185 2.65 12.84 -8.03
CA ASP A 185 1.63 12.63 -9.04
C ASP A 185 0.25 12.52 -8.37
N ALA A 186 -0.73 13.26 -8.88
CA ALA A 186 -2.10 13.07 -8.46
C ALA A 186 -2.55 11.65 -8.85
N ILE A 187 -3.11 10.89 -7.91
CA ILE A 187 -3.71 9.59 -8.22
C ILE A 187 -4.80 9.85 -9.27
N PRO A 188 -4.67 9.33 -10.51
CA PRO A 188 -5.62 9.63 -11.56
C PRO A 188 -6.95 8.97 -11.23
N ILE A 189 -7.90 9.75 -10.71
CA ILE A 189 -9.28 9.30 -10.56
C ILE A 189 -9.91 9.33 -11.95
N THR A 190 -9.88 8.19 -12.65
CA THR A 190 -10.58 8.06 -13.93
C THR A 190 -12.03 7.66 -13.72
N ARG A 191 -12.96 8.54 -14.13
CA ARG A 191 -14.40 8.20 -14.20
C ARG A 191 -14.66 6.97 -15.09
N ARG A 192 -13.73 6.64 -15.99
CA ARG A 192 -13.81 5.53 -16.95
C ARG A 192 -13.08 4.27 -16.47
N SER A 193 -12.93 4.06 -15.17
CA SER A 193 -12.38 2.79 -14.67
C SER A 193 -13.38 1.64 -14.89
N ARG A 194 -12.97 0.64 -15.70
CA ARG A 194 -13.75 -0.58 -15.93
C ARG A 194 -14.02 -1.36 -14.64
N ARG A 195 -13.09 -1.32 -13.69
CA ARG A 195 -13.25 -1.97 -12.38
C ARG A 195 -14.30 -1.28 -11.53
N VAL A 196 -14.31 0.05 -11.50
CA VAL A 196 -15.35 0.82 -10.79
C VAL A 196 -16.73 0.53 -11.41
N LEU A 197 -16.79 0.46 -12.74
CA LEU A 197 -18.02 0.10 -13.46
C LEU A 197 -18.52 -1.31 -13.07
N GLU A 198 -17.64 -2.31 -13.07
CA GLU A 198 -17.96 -3.69 -12.65
C GLU A 198 -18.57 -3.75 -11.23
N LEU A 199 -18.04 -2.94 -10.30
CA LEU A 199 -18.49 -2.90 -8.91
C LEU A 199 -19.82 -2.14 -8.73
N THR A 200 -20.19 -1.26 -9.66
CA THR A 200 -21.32 -0.32 -9.48
C THR A 200 -22.54 -0.64 -10.34
N ILE A 201 -22.40 -1.38 -11.46
CA ILE A 201 -23.54 -1.71 -12.35
C ILE A 201 -24.70 -2.35 -11.58
N ALA A 202 -24.43 -3.31 -10.70
CA ALA A 202 -25.45 -4.01 -9.92
C ALA A 202 -26.29 -3.03 -9.07
N GLY A 203 -25.62 -2.07 -8.42
CA GLY A 203 -26.28 -1.03 -7.64
C GLY A 203 -27.14 -0.11 -8.52
N VAL A 204 -26.67 0.25 -9.70
CA VAL A 204 -27.43 1.08 -10.66
C VAL A 204 -28.67 0.35 -11.19
N VAL A 205 -28.53 -0.94 -11.56
CA VAL A 205 -29.66 -1.76 -12.02
C VAL A 205 -30.68 -1.98 -10.90
N GLY A 206 -30.23 -2.24 -9.68
CA GLY A 206 -31.08 -2.30 -8.50
C GLY A 206 -31.82 -0.99 -8.23
N ALA A 207 -31.11 0.15 -8.28
CA ALA A 207 -31.70 1.48 -8.10
C ALA A 207 -32.75 1.77 -9.18
N ARG A 208 -32.51 1.42 -10.45
CA ARG A 208 -33.51 1.56 -11.51
C ARG A 208 -34.73 0.69 -11.27
N THR A 209 -34.54 -0.54 -10.80
CA THR A 209 -35.65 -1.44 -10.46
C THR A 209 -36.52 -0.83 -9.35
N LEU A 210 -35.90 -0.37 -8.26
CA LEU A 210 -36.60 0.17 -7.09
C LEU A 210 -37.19 1.57 -7.31
N MET A 211 -36.49 2.45 -8.03
CA MET A 211 -36.87 3.87 -8.15
C MET A 211 -37.63 4.20 -9.43
N ILE A 212 -37.57 3.34 -10.45
CA ILE A 212 -38.23 3.58 -11.74
C ILE A 212 -39.28 2.50 -12.01
N ARG A 213 -38.89 1.22 -11.97
CA ARG A 213 -39.76 0.12 -12.40
C ARG A 213 -40.84 -0.20 -11.36
N GLU A 214 -40.50 -0.24 -10.08
CA GLU A 214 -41.46 -0.51 -9.01
C GLU A 214 -42.56 0.57 -8.92
N PRO A 215 -42.25 1.88 -8.90
CA PRO A 215 -43.28 2.93 -8.97
C PRO A 215 -44.14 2.87 -10.24
N ALA A 216 -43.52 2.60 -11.40
CA ALA A 216 -44.25 2.49 -12.67
C ALA A 216 -45.19 1.28 -12.70
N SER A 217 -44.80 0.17 -12.06
CA SER A 217 -45.62 -1.04 -11.99
C SER A 217 -46.73 -0.98 -10.94
N ARG A 218 -46.64 -0.05 -9.99
CA ARG A 218 -47.53 0.08 -8.81
C ARG A 218 -47.60 -1.21 -7.96
N GLN A 219 -46.56 -2.04 -8.03
CA GLN A 219 -46.43 -3.26 -7.25
C GLN A 219 -44.98 -3.46 -6.82
N ARG A 220 -44.76 -4.24 -5.76
CA ARG A 220 -43.41 -4.61 -5.32
C ARG A 220 -42.74 -5.51 -6.35
N LEU A 221 -41.54 -5.13 -6.81
CA LEU A 221 -40.74 -5.90 -7.78
C LEU A 221 -39.49 -6.51 -7.14
N SER A 222 -39.45 -6.62 -5.80
CA SER A 222 -38.29 -7.07 -5.04
C SER A 222 -37.89 -8.54 -5.26
N THR A 223 -38.78 -9.36 -5.83
CA THR A 223 -38.52 -10.79 -6.10
C THR A 223 -38.35 -11.06 -7.60
N PRO A 224 -37.46 -12.00 -8.00
CA PRO A 224 -37.24 -12.32 -9.41
C PRO A 224 -38.51 -12.69 -10.17
N ALA A 225 -39.42 -13.45 -9.56
CA ALA A 225 -40.68 -13.85 -10.20
C ALA A 225 -41.55 -12.64 -10.60
N LYS A 226 -41.75 -11.68 -9.70
CA LYS A 226 -42.56 -10.49 -9.98
C LYS A 226 -41.89 -9.56 -11.00
N LEU A 227 -40.58 -9.41 -10.92
CA LEU A 227 -39.82 -8.60 -11.87
C LEU A 227 -39.84 -9.22 -13.27
N ARG A 228 -39.74 -10.55 -13.38
CA ARG A 228 -39.85 -11.28 -14.65
C ARG A 228 -41.22 -11.08 -15.30
N ASP A 229 -42.30 -11.25 -14.53
CA ASP A 229 -43.66 -11.03 -15.03
C ASP A 229 -43.85 -9.58 -15.50
N TYR A 230 -43.30 -8.61 -14.76
CA TYR A 230 -43.32 -7.22 -15.19
C TYR A 230 -42.48 -6.98 -16.45
N ALA A 231 -41.27 -7.54 -16.54
CA ALA A 231 -40.37 -7.37 -17.68
C ALA A 231 -41.02 -7.85 -18.99
N ARG A 232 -41.68 -9.01 -18.96
CA ARG A 232 -42.41 -9.60 -20.10
C ARG A 232 -43.57 -8.72 -20.60
N ASN A 233 -44.25 -8.03 -19.68
CA ASN A 233 -45.41 -7.20 -20.02
C ASN A 233 -45.07 -5.74 -20.34
N SER A 234 -43.93 -5.24 -19.87
CA SER A 234 -43.54 -3.83 -20.01
C SER A 234 -42.66 -3.52 -21.22
N GLY A 235 -42.25 -4.54 -21.97
CA GLY A 235 -41.30 -4.38 -23.09
C GLY A 235 -39.88 -4.05 -22.61
N MET A 236 -39.54 -4.43 -21.38
CA MET A 236 -38.20 -4.26 -20.82
C MET A 236 -37.24 -5.18 -21.59
N THR A 237 -36.17 -4.62 -22.16
CA THR A 237 -35.17 -5.38 -22.94
C THR A 237 -33.77 -5.15 -22.41
N PRO A 238 -32.84 -6.13 -22.56
CA PRO A 238 -31.45 -5.96 -22.19
C PRO A 238 -30.81 -4.73 -22.85
N ALA A 239 -31.08 -4.50 -24.14
CA ALA A 239 -30.53 -3.36 -24.88
C ALA A 239 -31.01 -2.01 -24.34
N ALA A 240 -32.31 -1.87 -24.05
CA ALA A 240 -32.87 -0.63 -23.51
C ALA A 240 -32.38 -0.34 -22.08
N GLU A 241 -32.27 -1.36 -21.23
CA GLU A 241 -31.71 -1.19 -19.89
C GLU A 241 -30.23 -0.85 -19.92
N SER A 242 -29.45 -1.51 -20.79
CA SER A 242 -28.01 -1.24 -20.93
C SER A 242 -27.75 0.20 -21.38
N ALA A 243 -28.50 0.67 -22.38
CA ALA A 243 -28.43 2.06 -22.83
C ALA A 243 -28.79 3.04 -21.71
N ALA A 244 -29.84 2.76 -20.94
CA ALA A 244 -30.26 3.63 -19.85
C ALA A 244 -29.27 3.64 -18.67
N VAL A 245 -28.61 2.51 -18.37
CA VAL A 245 -27.52 2.45 -17.38
C VAL A 245 -26.31 3.27 -17.87
N ALA A 246 -25.93 3.13 -19.14
CA ALA A 246 -24.85 3.91 -19.73
C ALA A 246 -25.11 5.42 -19.67
N THR A 247 -26.33 5.86 -20.00
CA THR A 247 -26.73 7.28 -19.90
C THR A 247 -26.66 7.80 -18.47
N VAL A 248 -27.16 7.04 -17.48
CA VAL A 248 -27.10 7.46 -16.06
C VAL A 248 -25.66 7.63 -15.58
N LEU A 249 -24.74 6.81 -16.07
CA LEU A 249 -23.32 6.87 -15.73
C LEU A 249 -22.53 7.88 -16.57
N GLY A 250 -23.15 8.52 -17.56
CA GLY A 250 -22.48 9.44 -18.50
C GLY A 250 -21.44 8.73 -19.39
N LEU A 251 -21.74 7.48 -19.78
CA LEU A 251 -20.90 6.62 -20.62
C LEU A 251 -21.50 6.50 -22.03
N ASP A 252 -21.82 7.66 -22.63
CA ASP A 252 -22.46 7.80 -23.95
C ASP A 252 -21.55 8.42 -25.02
N GLY A 253 -20.29 8.70 -24.68
CA GLY A 253 -19.30 9.25 -25.60
C GLY A 253 -18.73 8.23 -26.59
N ALA A 254 -18.04 8.73 -27.61
CA ALA A 254 -17.37 7.90 -28.63
C ALA A 254 -16.34 6.92 -28.03
N GLU A 255 -15.66 7.35 -26.96
CA GLU A 255 -14.64 6.57 -26.26
C GLU A 255 -15.21 5.53 -25.27
N ASP A 256 -16.51 5.56 -24.99
CA ASP A 256 -17.15 4.71 -23.98
C ASP A 256 -17.65 3.37 -24.55
N THR A 257 -17.15 2.97 -25.73
CA THR A 257 -17.60 1.75 -26.42
C THR A 257 -17.34 0.50 -25.56
N VAL A 258 -16.17 0.38 -24.97
CA VAL A 258 -15.82 -0.76 -24.08
C VAL A 258 -16.68 -0.77 -22.81
N HIS A 259 -17.02 0.42 -22.27
CA HIS A 259 -17.88 0.52 -21.08
C HIS A 259 -19.32 0.12 -21.40
N ARG A 260 -19.84 0.54 -22.56
CA ARG A 260 -21.17 0.17 -23.03
C ARG A 260 -21.27 -1.33 -23.31
N GLU A 261 -20.25 -1.93 -23.90
CA GLU A 261 -20.13 -3.39 -24.06
C GLU A 261 -20.15 -4.09 -22.70
N GLN A 262 -19.35 -3.62 -21.73
CA GLN A 262 -19.32 -4.20 -20.39
C GLN A 262 -20.67 -4.09 -19.65
N ILE A 263 -21.38 -2.97 -19.81
CA ILE A 263 -22.75 -2.82 -19.27
C ILE A 263 -23.69 -3.80 -19.95
N ALA A 264 -23.63 -3.89 -21.28
CA ALA A 264 -24.48 -4.78 -22.06
C ALA A 264 -24.28 -6.26 -21.66
N ASP A 265 -23.03 -6.69 -21.55
CA ASP A 265 -22.68 -8.05 -21.12
C ASP A 265 -23.25 -8.35 -19.72
N TRP A 266 -23.04 -7.45 -18.77
CA TRP A 266 -23.55 -7.64 -17.40
C TRP A 266 -25.08 -7.71 -17.37
N VAL A 267 -25.75 -6.78 -18.05
CA VAL A 267 -27.23 -6.72 -18.10
C VAL A 267 -27.79 -7.93 -18.82
N GLN A 268 -27.11 -8.43 -19.85
CA GLN A 268 -27.53 -9.62 -20.57
C GLN A 268 -27.48 -10.87 -19.67
N VAL A 269 -26.41 -11.05 -18.88
CA VAL A 269 -26.33 -12.13 -17.88
C VAL A 269 -27.44 -11.97 -16.84
N TRP A 270 -27.63 -10.77 -16.30
CA TRP A 270 -28.68 -10.48 -15.32
C TRP A 270 -30.09 -10.80 -15.85
N PHE A 271 -30.39 -10.49 -17.11
CA PHE A 271 -31.66 -10.85 -17.75
C PHE A 271 -31.80 -12.36 -17.97
N ALA A 272 -30.72 -13.05 -18.36
CA ALA A 272 -30.74 -14.50 -18.54
C ALA A 272 -31.06 -15.20 -17.20
N GLU A 273 -30.43 -14.74 -16.11
CA GLU A 273 -30.72 -15.20 -14.76
C GLU A 273 -32.13 -14.85 -14.28
N LEU A 274 -32.63 -13.66 -14.64
CA LEU A 274 -33.99 -13.24 -14.32
C LEU A 274 -35.02 -14.13 -15.00
N GLU A 275 -34.80 -14.52 -16.26
CA GLU A 275 -35.72 -15.36 -17.04
C GLU A 275 -35.66 -16.84 -16.66
N ASP A 276 -34.55 -17.32 -16.09
CA ASP A 276 -34.38 -18.71 -15.67
C ASP A 276 -35.33 -19.07 -14.51
N PRO A 277 -36.35 -19.94 -14.72
CA PRO A 277 -37.25 -20.38 -13.66
C PRO A 277 -36.61 -21.31 -12.63
N THR A 278 -35.42 -21.85 -12.91
CA THR A 278 -34.68 -22.72 -11.99
C THR A 278 -33.74 -21.94 -11.07
N ASN A 279 -33.55 -20.63 -11.31
CA ASN A 279 -32.74 -19.77 -10.47
C ASN A 279 -33.32 -19.71 -9.04
N LYS A 280 -32.45 -19.88 -8.04
CA LYS A 280 -32.81 -19.94 -6.61
C LYS A 280 -32.76 -18.59 -5.89
N ALA A 281 -32.47 -17.50 -6.62
CA ALA A 281 -32.43 -16.16 -6.07
C ALA A 281 -33.76 -15.79 -5.39
N LYS A 282 -33.68 -15.31 -4.14
CA LYS A 282 -34.83 -14.83 -3.37
C LYS A 282 -35.13 -13.37 -3.67
N TYR A 283 -34.08 -12.58 -3.86
CA TYR A 283 -34.16 -11.15 -4.11
C TYR A 283 -33.49 -10.78 -5.44
N VAL A 284 -33.95 -9.69 -6.05
CA VAL A 284 -33.38 -9.18 -7.31
C VAL A 284 -31.90 -8.78 -7.15
N SER A 285 -31.46 -8.41 -5.95
CA SER A 285 -30.06 -8.09 -5.63
C SER A 285 -29.10 -9.29 -5.71
N GLU A 286 -29.63 -10.51 -5.76
CA GLU A 286 -28.87 -11.74 -5.89
C GLU A 286 -28.69 -12.17 -7.36
N LEU A 287 -29.30 -11.43 -8.30
CA LEU A 287 -29.17 -11.70 -9.73
C LEU A 287 -27.94 -11.00 -10.33
N GLY A 288 -27.38 -11.63 -11.35
CA GLY A 288 -26.27 -11.15 -12.15
C GLY A 288 -24.90 -11.50 -11.57
N PRO A 289 -23.82 -11.16 -12.29
CA PRO A 289 -22.45 -11.57 -11.95
C PRO A 289 -21.96 -11.15 -10.56
N ARG A 290 -22.52 -10.08 -9.99
CA ARG A 290 -22.11 -9.54 -8.68
C ARG A 290 -23.29 -8.84 -8.01
N SER A 291 -23.44 -9.03 -6.71
CA SER A 291 -24.40 -8.26 -5.91
C SER A 291 -23.97 -6.81 -5.74
N PRO A 292 -24.91 -5.88 -5.49
CA PRO A 292 -24.59 -4.50 -5.15
C PRO A 292 -23.65 -4.41 -3.95
N MET A 293 -22.69 -3.47 -3.99
CA MET A 293 -21.84 -3.18 -2.83
C MET A 293 -22.69 -2.66 -1.67
N MET A 294 -22.40 -3.14 -0.46
CA MET A 294 -23.01 -2.69 0.79
C MET A 294 -22.07 -1.76 1.56
N SER A 295 -20.78 -1.81 1.26
CA SER A 295 -19.71 -0.97 1.81
C SER A 295 -18.73 -0.55 0.72
N LEU A 296 -18.11 0.63 0.87
CA LEU A 296 -16.99 1.05 0.02
C LEU A 296 -15.74 0.16 0.19
N ARG A 297 -15.73 -0.72 1.20
CA ARG A 297 -14.68 -1.73 1.39
C ARG A 297 -14.88 -2.98 0.52
N ASP A 298 -16.04 -3.12 -0.14
CA ASP A 298 -16.37 -4.28 -0.98
C ASP A 298 -15.70 -4.23 -2.38
N VAL A 299 -14.51 -3.64 -2.44
CA VAL A 299 -13.68 -3.46 -3.65
C VAL A 299 -12.75 -4.64 -3.91
N GLU A 300 -12.38 -5.37 -2.84
CA GLU A 300 -11.45 -6.51 -2.84
C GLU A 300 -12.10 -7.77 -2.27
N ALA A 301 -11.53 -8.93 -2.57
CA ALA A 301 -11.92 -10.17 -1.91
C ALA A 301 -11.38 -10.13 -0.47
N SER A 302 -12.26 -9.90 0.50
CA SER A 302 -11.90 -10.00 1.91
C SER A 302 -11.38 -11.41 2.20
N ALA A 303 -10.16 -11.52 2.72
CA ALA A 303 -9.66 -12.79 3.24
C ALA A 303 -10.63 -13.28 4.33
N PRO A 304 -10.95 -14.58 4.39
CA PRO A 304 -11.79 -15.12 5.45
C PRO A 304 -11.14 -14.83 6.80
N ILE A 305 -11.85 -14.11 7.66
CA ILE A 305 -11.48 -13.98 9.06
C ILE A 305 -11.90 -15.29 9.71
N HIS A 306 -10.93 -16.13 10.04
CA HIS A 306 -11.15 -17.29 10.90
C HIS A 306 -11.08 -16.80 12.34
N ASP A 307 -12.25 -16.77 13.01
CA ASP A 307 -12.36 -16.55 14.46
C ASP A 307 -11.79 -17.72 15.26
#